data_AF-A0A227JC70-F1
#
_entry.id   AF-A0A227JC70-F1
#
_cell.length_a   1.000
_cell.length_b   1.000
_cell.length_c   1.000
_cell.angle_alpha   90.00
_cell.angle_beta   90.00
_cell.angle_gamma   90.00
#
_symmetry.space_group_name_H-M   'P 1'
#
loop_
_entity.id
_entity.type
_entity.pdbx_description
1 polymer ?
#
loop_
_entity_poly.entity_id
_entity_poly.type
_entity_poly.pdbx_seq_one_letter_code
_entity_poly.pdbx_strand_id
1 'polypeptide(L)'
;SNYLDHCDQIIVTIDLGSLSTKNNLEGTPSLDIQMVLRTLRLCLVSGKVKAIQLVGDRDRLVYSRQTKAILEELYQMAPLLDHAA
;
A
#
# COMPACT_ATOMS: atom_id res chain seq x y z
N SER A 1 15.78 -1.70 -16.51
CA SER A 1 16.14 -2.28 -15.20
C SER A 1 15.41 -1.50 -14.14
N ASN A 2 14.27 -2.03 -13.67
CA ASN A 2 13.52 -1.47 -12.56
C ASN A 2 14.12 -2.00 -11.25
N TYR A 3 14.08 -1.25 -10.15
CA TYR A 3 14.72 -1.66 -8.88
C TYR A 3 14.19 -3.02 -8.38
N LEU A 4 12.89 -3.28 -8.58
CA LEU A 4 12.21 -4.52 -8.20
C LEU A 4 12.68 -5.77 -8.98
N ASP A 5 13.34 -5.59 -10.13
CA ASP A 5 13.86 -6.72 -10.93
C ASP A 5 14.96 -7.46 -10.15
N HIS A 6 15.70 -6.75 -9.30
CA HIS A 6 16.81 -7.28 -8.50
C HIS A 6 16.37 -7.87 -7.15
N CYS A 7 15.10 -7.76 -6.78
CA CYS A 7 14.57 -8.38 -5.57
C CYS A 7 14.15 -9.82 -5.85
N ASP A 8 14.42 -10.75 -4.93
CA ASP A 8 13.85 -12.11 -5.00
C ASP A 8 12.43 -12.15 -4.41
N GLN A 9 12.24 -11.47 -3.28
CA GLN A 9 10.97 -11.35 -2.57
C GLN A 9 10.79 -9.93 -2.04
N ILE A 10 9.55 -9.48 -1.95
CA ILE A 10 9.17 -8.14 -1.50
C ILE A 10 8.21 -8.26 -0.32
N ILE A 11 8.48 -7.51 0.74
CA ILE A 11 7.53 -7.24 1.83
C ILE A 11 7.22 -5.75 1.76
N VAL A 12 5.93 -5.41 1.71
CA VAL A 12 5.49 -4.01 1.69
C VAL A 12 4.89 -3.67 3.04
N THR A 13 5.53 -2.77 3.78
CA THR A 13 5.01 -2.27 5.06
C THR A 13 4.56 -0.83 4.89
N ILE A 14 3.29 -0.55 5.17
CA ILE A 14 2.68 0.77 5.05
C ILE A 14 2.32 1.25 6.46
N ASP A 15 3.01 2.29 6.92
CA ASP A 15 2.61 3.02 8.11
C ASP A 15 1.38 3.88 7.81
N LEU A 16 0.24 3.54 8.41
CA LEU A 16 -1.02 4.25 8.26
C LEU A 16 -0.96 5.69 8.79
N GLY A 17 -0.07 5.98 9.73
CA GLY A 17 0.15 7.33 10.26
C GLY A 17 0.79 8.26 9.23
N SER A 18 1.45 7.71 8.21
CA SER A 18 2.08 8.48 7.13
C SER A 18 1.10 8.92 6.04
N LEU A 19 -0.13 8.40 6.01
CA LEU A 19 -1.09 8.67 4.94
C LEU A 19 -1.80 10.02 5.14
N SER A 20 -1.93 10.79 4.07
CA SER A 20 -2.60 12.09 4.11
C SER A 20 -4.07 11.95 4.50
N THR A 21 -4.45 12.59 5.61
CA THR A 21 -5.86 12.86 5.90
C THR A 21 -6.17 14.27 5.41
N LYS A 22 -7.26 14.46 4.65
CA LYS A 22 -7.62 15.73 3.99
C LYS A 22 -7.75 16.95 4.94
N ASN A 23 -7.58 16.76 6.24
CA ASN A 23 -7.68 17.79 7.29
C ASN A 23 -6.34 18.06 8.00
N ASN A 24 -5.18 17.74 7.39
CA ASN A 24 -3.89 18.10 7.98
C ASN A 24 -3.71 19.63 7.98
N LEU A 25 -4.21 20.25 9.05
CA LEU A 25 -4.00 21.65 9.43
C LEU A 25 -2.56 21.92 9.88
N GLU A 26 -1.74 20.88 10.03
CA GLU A 26 -0.38 20.95 10.52
C GLU A 26 0.58 20.40 9.47
N GLY A 27 1.65 21.14 9.17
CA GLY A 27 2.63 20.88 8.12
C GLY A 27 3.48 19.61 8.27
N THR A 28 2.94 18.56 8.88
CA THR A 28 3.50 17.21 8.84
C THR A 28 3.44 16.66 7.41
N PRO A 29 4.58 16.25 6.83
CA PRO A 29 4.60 15.62 5.52
C PRO A 29 3.78 14.34 5.54
N SER A 30 2.92 14.18 4.55
CA SER A 30 2.03 13.02 4.42
C SER A 30 2.08 12.46 3.01
N LEU A 31 2.01 11.14 2.88
CA LEU A 31 1.96 10.45 1.60
C LEU A 31 0.58 10.60 0.96
N ASP A 32 0.59 10.93 -0.33
CA ASP A 32 -0.61 10.89 -1.16
C ASP A 32 -1.05 9.42 -1.34
N ILE A 33 -2.33 9.16 -1.09
CA ILE A 33 -2.88 7.81 -1.19
C ILE A 33 -2.75 7.24 -2.61
N GLN A 34 -2.89 8.05 -3.66
CA GLN A 34 -2.74 7.60 -5.04
C GLN A 34 -1.32 7.15 -5.35
N MET A 35 -0.32 7.80 -4.74
CA MET A 35 1.07 7.36 -4.84
C MET A 35 1.24 5.99 -4.19
N VAL A 36 0.66 5.77 -3.02
CA VAL A 36 0.71 4.48 -2.31
C VAL A 36 0.02 3.37 -3.12
N LEU A 37 -1.18 3.61 -3.65
CA LEU A 37 -1.90 2.63 -4.47
C LEU A 37 -1.14 2.30 -5.76
N ARG A 38 -0.47 3.27 -6.39
CA ARG A 38 0.37 3.03 -7.57
C ARG A 38 1.58 2.17 -7.23
N THR A 39 2.26 2.46 -6.12
CA THR A 39 3.41 1.68 -5.65
C THR A 39 2.99 0.25 -5.33
N LEU A 40 1.86 0.06 -4.64
CA LEU A 40 1.30 -1.26 -4.36
C LEU A 40 1.07 -2.06 -5.64
N ARG A 41 0.43 -1.47 -6.65
CA ARG A 41 0.24 -2.14 -7.95
C ARG A 41 1.56 -2.54 -8.61
N LEU A 42 2.56 -1.66 -8.60
CA LEU A 42 3.88 -1.99 -9.17
C LEU A 42 4.54 -3.16 -8.43
N CYS A 43 4.47 -3.17 -7.09
CA CYS A 43 4.97 -4.28 -6.30
C CYS A 43 4.21 -5.57 -6.62
N LEU A 44 2.87 -5.54 -6.64
CA LEU A 44 2.04 -6.72 -6.91
C LEU A 44 2.28 -7.32 -8.30
N VAL A 45 2.36 -6.48 -9.34
CA VAL A 45 2.62 -6.91 -10.73
C VAL A 45 3.99 -7.57 -10.87
N SER A 46 4.95 -7.29 -9.98
CA SER A 46 6.25 -7.98 -10.01
C SER A 46 6.14 -9.49 -9.71
N GLY A 47 5.03 -9.97 -9.12
CA GLY A 47 4.85 -11.36 -8.70
C GLY A 47 5.70 -11.77 -7.49
N LYS A 48 6.44 -10.84 -6.89
CA LYS A 48 7.41 -11.12 -5.81
C LYS A 48 6.92 -10.74 -4.42
N VAL A 49 5.71 -10.19 -4.30
CA VAL A 49 5.16 -9.75 -2.99
C VAL A 49 4.76 -10.96 -2.16
N LYS A 50 5.40 -11.11 -1.00
CA LYS A 50 5.12 -12.19 -0.05
C LYS A 50 4.14 -11.76 1.03
N ALA A 51 4.20 -10.49 1.44
CA ALA A 51 3.35 -9.96 2.48
C ALA A 51 3.15 -8.46 2.30
N ILE A 52 1.95 -8.00 2.66
CA ILE A 52 1.61 -6.59 2.81
C ILE A 52 1.19 -6.39 4.26
N GLN A 53 1.82 -5.42 4.92
CA GLN A 53 1.57 -5.10 6.32
C GLN A 53 1.06 -3.67 6.41
N LEU A 54 -0.10 -3.49 7.04
CA LEU A 54 -0.62 -2.18 7.41
C LEU A 54 -0.33 -1.99 8.89
N VAL A 55 0.52 -1.02 9.23
CA VAL A 55 1.00 -0.80 10.59
C VAL A 55 0.60 0.59 11.08
N GLY A 56 0.39 0.73 12.39
CA GLY A 56 -0.05 1.97 13.01
C GLY A 56 -0.74 1.67 14.33
N ASP A 57 -0.59 2.55 15.31
CA ASP A 57 -0.98 2.32 16.70
C ASP A 57 -2.34 2.92 17.07
N ARG A 58 -2.99 3.65 16.15
CA ARG A 58 -4.27 4.31 16.40
C ARG A 58 -5.40 3.61 15.64
N ASP A 59 -6.38 3.08 16.37
CA ASP A 59 -7.57 2.42 15.80
C ASP A 59 -8.26 3.25 14.71
N ARG A 60 -8.33 4.58 14.89
CA ARG A 60 -8.92 5.51 13.90
C ARG A 60 -8.28 5.43 12.51
N LEU A 61 -7.00 5.04 12.44
CA LEU A 61 -6.27 4.91 11.18
C LEU A 61 -6.64 3.62 10.46
N VAL A 62 -6.88 2.53 11.20
CA VAL A 62 -7.34 1.24 10.65
C VAL A 62 -8.68 1.41 9.93
N TYR A 63 -9.60 2.19 10.51
CA TYR A 63 -10.92 2.46 9.93
C TYR A 63 -10.97 3.69 9.00
N SER A 64 -9.81 4.21 8.58
CA SER A 64 -9.74 5.39 7.73
C SER A 64 -10.18 5.11 6.29
N ARG A 65 -10.59 6.16 5.57
CA ARG A 65 -10.92 6.06 4.14
C ARG A 65 -9.72 5.61 3.31
N GLN A 66 -8.51 5.98 3.74
CA GLN A 66 -7.25 5.64 3.09
C GLN A 66 -6.96 4.14 3.23
N THR A 67 -7.10 3.59 4.44
CA THR A 67 -6.97 2.14 4.68
C THR A 67 -8.01 1.36 3.89
N LYS A 68 -9.27 1.83 3.86
CA LYS A 68 -10.30 1.24 3.01
C LYS A 68 -9.90 1.23 1.54
N ALA A 69 -9.39 2.33 1.00
CA ALA A 69 -8.94 2.41 -0.40
C ALA A 69 -7.79 1.43 -0.71
N ILE A 70 -6.86 1.24 0.23
CA ILE A 70 -5.80 0.22 0.11
C ILE A 70 -6.43 -1.17 0.02
N LEU A 71 -7.34 -1.52 0.93
CA LEU A 71 -8.00 -2.82 0.92
C LEU A 71 -8.80 -3.06 -0.37
N GLU A 72 -9.54 -2.06 -0.83
CA GLU A 72 -10.28 -2.14 -2.10
C GLU A 72 -9.36 -2.41 -3.29
N GLU A 73 -8.23 -1.71 -3.39
CA GLU A 73 -7.22 -1.95 -4.43
C GLU A 73 -6.68 -3.39 -4.38
N LEU A 74 -6.37 -3.90 -3.18
CA LEU A 74 -5.89 -5.28 -3.02
C LEU A 74 -6.94 -6.30 -3.47
N TYR A 75 -8.23 -6.09 -3.15
CA TYR A 75 -9.31 -6.96 -3.61
C TYR A 75 -9.47 -6.93 -5.13
N GLN A 76 -9.34 -5.77 -5.77
CA GLN A 76 -9.40 -5.66 -7.23
C GLN A 76 -8.22 -6.37 -7.91
N MET A 77 -7.05 -6.41 -7.26
CA MET A 77 -5.85 -7.04 -7.80
C MET A 77 -5.79 -8.55 -7.49
N ALA A 78 -6.50 -9.06 -6.48
CA ALA A 78 -6.43 -10.47 -6.09
C ALA A 78 -6.67 -11.47 -7.24
N PRO A 79 -7.66 -11.28 -8.13
CA PRO A 79 -7.84 -12.17 -9.28
C PRO A 79 -6.64 -12.21 -10.22
N LEU A 80 -5.87 -11.12 -10.34
CA LEU A 80 -4.68 -11.06 -11.19
C LEU A 80 -3.49 -11.79 -10.58
N LEU A 81 -3.48 -11.97 -9.26
CA LEU A 81 -2.42 -12.69 -8.54
C LEU A 81 -2.60 -14.20 -8.64
N ASP A 82 -3.84 -14.69 -8.58
CA ASP A 82 -4.13 -16.13 -8.67
C ASP A 82 -3.83 -16.73 -10.05
N HIS A 83 -3.85 -15.92 -11.12
CA HIS A 83 -3.54 -16.38 -12.48
C HIS A 83 -2.05 -16.29 -12.83
N ALA A 84 -1.22 -15.70 -11.95
CA ALA A 84 0.21 -15.56 -12.15
C ALA A 84 1.04 -16.64 -11.41
N ALA A 85 0.38 -17.50 -10.63
CA ALA A 85 0.97 -18.57 -9.83
C ALA A 85 0.91 -19.94 -10.52
#